data_AF-A0A3A9YIE4-F1
#
_entry.id   AF-A0A3A9YIE4-F1
#
_cell.length_a   1.000
_cell.length_b   1.000
_cell.length_c   1.000
_cell.angle_alpha   90.00
_cell.angle_beta   90.00
_cell.angle_gamma   90.00
#
_symmetry.space_group_name_H-M   'P 1'
#
loop_
_entity.id
_entity.type
_entity.pdbx_description
1 polymer ?
#
loop_
_entity_poly.entity_id
_entity_poly.type
_entity_poly.pdbx_seq_one_letter_code
_entity_poly.pdbx_strand_id
1 'polypeptide(L)'
;MTYQYERDLHLTHDPARGYWNFVLHIEPPIGPGSALNAAQRFDPAGSRYAAEWLERLVPCDADALHVTLVGPKDAPNLWHPCVRDDPDSPSAVSGDGCACWQTYRDPLTWLPVAAHHHRTVGGDHESWQHLTYAPLALAAGERLDALIIDREADLVWVRSDRGNLHLLPETQGAGYSVGYGGGGPTELARMIEKIVRSEGADVTPGTPAELPNRRVYGWISSKAADRTQELTLDQLKLLCHTGSVA
;
A
#
# COMPACT_ATOMS: atom_id res chain seq x y z
N MET A 1 1.73 -13.36 13.55
CA MET A 1 3.19 -13.20 13.74
C MET A 1 3.45 -11.71 13.99
N THR A 2 4.30 -11.33 14.93
CA THR A 2 4.61 -9.92 15.21
C THR A 2 5.97 -9.60 14.61
N TYR A 3 6.03 -8.59 13.76
CA TYR A 3 7.27 -8.13 13.13
C TYR A 3 8.25 -7.58 14.17
N GLN A 4 9.53 -7.94 14.08
CA GLN A 4 10.62 -7.49 14.96
C GLN A 4 11.71 -6.81 14.13
N TYR A 5 11.77 -5.48 14.18
CA TYR A 5 12.68 -4.67 13.34
C TYR A 5 14.15 -5.12 13.40
N GLU A 6 14.62 -5.51 14.59
CA GLU A 6 16.03 -5.89 14.77
C GLU A 6 16.35 -7.34 14.38
N ARG A 7 15.34 -8.19 14.22
CA ARG A 7 15.52 -9.64 14.01
C ARG A 7 15.00 -10.13 12.67
N ASP A 8 13.99 -9.47 12.13
CA ASP A 8 13.39 -9.80 10.86
C ASP A 8 14.14 -9.07 9.73
N LEU A 9 14.26 -9.73 8.57
CA LEU A 9 14.95 -9.19 7.41
C LEU A 9 14.21 -7.93 6.91
N HIS A 10 14.82 -6.76 7.13
CA HIS A 10 14.43 -5.50 6.51
C HIS A 10 14.97 -5.41 5.08
N LEU A 11 14.06 -5.43 4.11
CA LEU A 11 14.39 -5.50 2.68
C LEU A 11 14.02 -4.23 1.91
N THR A 12 13.24 -3.36 2.55
CA THR A 12 12.79 -2.08 2.03
C THR A 12 13.84 -1.03 2.39
N HIS A 13 14.19 -0.14 1.45
CA HIS A 13 15.10 1.02 1.67
C HIS A 13 16.63 0.79 1.69
N ASP A 14 17.15 -0.37 1.25
CA ASP A 14 18.61 -0.57 1.05
C ASP A 14 18.90 -1.28 -0.29
N PRO A 15 19.52 -0.59 -1.28
CA PRO A 15 19.84 -1.19 -2.58
C PRO A 15 20.97 -2.24 -2.52
N ALA A 16 21.86 -2.19 -1.52
CA ALA A 16 22.93 -3.18 -1.31
C ALA A 16 22.44 -4.45 -0.61
N ARG A 17 21.27 -4.39 0.04
CA ARG A 17 20.52 -5.55 0.54
C ARG A 17 19.41 -6.00 -0.41
N GLY A 18 19.42 -5.44 -1.63
CA GLY A 18 18.45 -5.69 -2.67
C GLY A 18 18.29 -7.17 -3.00
N TYR A 19 17.02 -7.56 -3.17
CA TYR A 19 16.44 -8.73 -3.84
C TYR A 19 16.86 -10.16 -3.42
N TRP A 20 18.08 -10.43 -2.96
CA TRP A 20 18.50 -11.80 -2.60
C TRP A 20 17.84 -12.34 -1.34
N ASN A 21 17.30 -11.46 -0.50
CA ASN A 21 16.71 -11.84 0.79
C ASN A 21 15.20 -11.58 0.86
N PHE A 22 14.52 -11.39 -0.28
CA PHE A 22 13.05 -11.34 -0.32
C PHE A 22 12.47 -12.66 0.18
N VAL A 23 12.22 -12.75 1.49
CA VAL A 23 11.45 -13.84 2.07
C VAL A 23 10.00 -13.57 1.72
N LEU A 24 9.65 -13.91 0.48
CA LEU A 24 8.33 -14.40 0.16
C LEU A 24 8.11 -15.61 1.07
N HIS A 25 7.60 -15.39 2.27
CA HIS A 25 7.02 -16.46 3.07
C HIS A 25 5.71 -16.87 2.38
N ILE A 26 5.84 -17.55 1.25
CA ILE A 26 4.76 -18.25 0.59
C ILE A 26 4.73 -19.60 1.29
N GLU A 27 4.00 -19.72 2.40
CA GLU A 27 3.55 -21.06 2.76
C GLU A 27 2.77 -21.62 1.55
N PRO A 28 3.04 -22.85 1.11
CA PRO A 28 2.28 -23.47 0.03
C PRO A 28 0.80 -23.49 0.43
N PRO A 29 -0.13 -23.07 -0.45
CA PRO A 29 -1.50 -22.78 -0.06
C PRO A 29 -2.26 -24.08 0.17
N ILE A 30 -2.34 -24.51 1.42
CA ILE A 30 -3.42 -25.35 1.94
C ILE A 30 -4.23 -24.53 2.97
N GLY A 31 -4.38 -23.23 2.74
CA GLY A 31 -5.08 -22.29 3.62
C GLY A 31 -4.82 -20.82 3.25
N PRO A 32 -5.51 -19.85 3.87
CA PRO A 32 -5.25 -18.42 3.68
C PRO A 32 -3.84 -18.10 4.18
N GLY A 33 -2.88 -17.99 3.25
CA GLY A 33 -1.47 -17.78 3.57
C GLY A 33 -1.22 -16.41 4.20
N SER A 34 -0.32 -16.34 5.18
CA SER A 34 0.16 -15.10 5.79
C SER A 34 1.45 -14.62 5.11
N ALA A 35 1.36 -13.65 4.21
CA ALA A 35 2.52 -12.87 3.76
C ALA A 35 2.80 -11.73 4.76
N LEU A 36 4.09 -11.42 4.99
CA LEU A 36 4.48 -10.33 5.89
C LEU A 36 4.03 -8.97 5.35
N ASN A 37 4.15 -8.74 4.05
CA ASN A 37 3.64 -7.55 3.39
C ASN A 37 2.24 -7.82 2.83
N ALA A 38 1.29 -6.94 3.13
CA ALA A 38 -0.02 -6.98 2.49
C ALA A 38 0.10 -6.60 1.01
N ALA A 39 -0.54 -7.37 0.13
CA ALA A 39 -0.74 -6.96 -1.26
C ALA A 39 -1.83 -5.90 -1.32
N GLN A 40 -1.53 -4.77 -1.96
CA GLN A 40 -2.45 -3.66 -2.14
C GLN A 40 -2.88 -3.59 -3.60
N ARG A 41 -4.19 -3.37 -3.81
CA ARG A 41 -4.80 -3.21 -5.13
C ARG A 41 -5.74 -2.02 -5.07
N PHE A 42 -5.46 -0.99 -5.86
CA PHE A 42 -6.23 0.25 -5.81
C PHE A 42 -6.34 0.92 -7.18
N ASP A 43 -7.41 1.70 -7.33
CA ASP A 43 -7.57 2.64 -8.43
C ASP A 43 -7.08 4.02 -7.93
N PRO A 44 -6.07 4.64 -8.58
CA PRO A 44 -5.56 5.93 -8.15
C PRO A 44 -6.49 7.10 -8.51
N ALA A 45 -7.55 6.87 -9.29
CA ALA A 45 -8.41 7.92 -9.80
C ALA A 45 -9.00 8.78 -8.66
N GLY A 46 -8.71 10.07 -8.69
CA GLY A 46 -9.23 11.05 -7.73
C GLY A 46 -8.40 11.21 -6.45
N SER A 47 -7.46 10.32 -6.15
CA SER A 47 -6.56 10.47 -5.00
C SER A 47 -5.32 11.27 -5.36
N ARG A 48 -5.12 12.40 -4.68
CA ARG A 48 -3.89 13.21 -4.78
C ARG A 48 -2.65 12.50 -4.23
N TYR A 49 -2.82 11.62 -3.24
CA TYR A 49 -1.72 10.90 -2.60
C TYR A 49 -1.27 9.72 -3.45
N ALA A 50 -2.22 9.01 -4.05
CA ALA A 50 -1.93 8.01 -5.06
C ALA A 50 -1.21 8.66 -6.25
N ALA A 51 -1.67 9.83 -6.72
CA ALA A 51 -1.01 10.56 -7.80
C ALA A 51 0.44 10.96 -7.43
N GLU A 52 0.67 11.56 -6.25
CA GLU A 52 2.01 11.88 -5.74
C GLU A 52 2.92 10.65 -5.69
N TRP A 53 2.40 9.51 -5.23
CA TRP A 53 3.17 8.27 -5.18
C TRP A 53 3.47 7.70 -6.57
N LEU A 54 2.52 7.77 -7.52
CA LEU A 54 2.70 7.31 -8.89
C LEU A 54 3.72 8.15 -9.67
N GLU A 55 3.74 9.46 -9.47
CA GLU A 55 4.66 10.39 -10.15
C GLU A 55 6.14 10.07 -9.91
N ARG A 56 6.47 9.41 -8.78
CA ARG A 56 7.85 9.03 -8.47
C ARG A 56 8.27 7.65 -8.98
N LEU A 57 7.33 6.85 -9.48
CA LEU A 57 7.63 5.49 -9.90
C LEU A 57 8.51 5.50 -11.15
N VAL A 58 9.44 4.56 -11.21
CA VAL A 58 10.35 4.41 -12.35
C VAL A 58 9.93 3.20 -13.17
N PRO A 59 9.63 3.35 -14.47
CA PRO A 59 9.37 2.21 -15.36
C PRO A 59 10.53 1.22 -15.35
N CYS A 60 10.25 -0.08 -15.34
CA CYS A 60 11.27 -1.11 -15.41
C CYS A 60 10.76 -2.38 -16.10
N ASP A 61 11.67 -3.25 -16.54
CA ASP A 61 11.30 -4.58 -17.02
C ASP A 61 10.66 -5.40 -15.89
N ALA A 62 9.68 -6.23 -16.25
CA ALA A 62 9.05 -7.15 -15.33
C ALA A 62 10.05 -8.21 -14.84
N ASP A 63 9.99 -8.52 -13.53
CA ASP A 63 10.83 -9.52 -12.87
C ASP A 63 9.97 -10.47 -12.01
N ALA A 64 10.64 -11.38 -11.29
CA ALA A 64 9.96 -12.36 -10.44
C ALA A 64 9.06 -11.73 -9.35
N LEU A 65 9.35 -10.51 -8.88
CA LEU A 65 8.54 -9.82 -7.87
C LEU A 65 7.28 -9.19 -8.49
N HIS A 66 7.32 -8.79 -9.76
CA HIS A 66 6.11 -8.37 -10.47
C HIS A 66 5.17 -9.56 -10.70
N VAL A 67 5.72 -10.74 -10.99
CA VAL A 67 4.94 -11.97 -11.15
C VAL A 67 4.18 -12.32 -9.86
N THR A 68 4.71 -12.00 -8.68
CA THR A 68 4.02 -12.31 -7.41
C THR A 68 2.85 -11.37 -7.09
N LEU A 69 2.74 -10.23 -7.81
CA LEU A 69 1.61 -9.32 -7.69
C LEU A 69 0.41 -9.75 -8.54
N VAL A 70 0.61 -10.63 -9.51
CA VAL A 70 -0.42 -11.00 -10.49
C VAL A 70 -0.73 -12.50 -10.44
N GLY A 71 -1.88 -12.89 -11.00
CA GLY A 71 -2.25 -14.29 -11.08
C GLY A 71 -1.42 -15.05 -12.11
N PRO A 72 -1.31 -16.40 -12.03
CA PRO A 72 -0.56 -17.21 -13.00
C PRO A 72 -1.03 -17.04 -14.45
N LYS A 73 -2.29 -16.68 -14.66
CA LYS A 73 -2.87 -16.43 -15.98
C LYS A 73 -2.43 -15.08 -16.57
N ASP A 74 -2.17 -14.10 -15.70
CA ASP A 74 -1.83 -12.74 -16.11
C ASP A 74 -0.32 -12.53 -16.16
N ALA A 75 0.47 -13.34 -15.45
CA ALA A 75 1.92 -13.25 -15.41
C ALA A 75 2.59 -13.14 -16.80
N PRO A 76 2.25 -13.97 -17.82
CA PRO A 76 2.84 -13.82 -19.15
C PRO A 76 2.60 -12.46 -19.79
N ASN A 77 1.51 -11.77 -19.44
CA ASN A 77 1.13 -10.49 -20.02
C ASN A 77 1.95 -9.31 -19.48
N LEU A 78 2.76 -9.51 -18.43
CA LEU A 78 3.67 -8.47 -17.90
C LEU A 78 4.75 -8.05 -18.90
N TRP A 79 5.05 -8.90 -19.89
CA TRP A 79 6.04 -8.63 -20.93
C TRP A 79 5.43 -8.21 -22.27
N HIS A 80 4.10 -8.12 -22.36
CA HIS A 80 3.43 -7.66 -23.58
C HIS A 80 3.30 -6.13 -23.54
N PRO A 81 3.73 -5.41 -24.60
CA PRO A 81 3.63 -3.95 -24.63
C PRO A 81 2.17 -3.48 -24.63
N CYS A 82 1.93 -2.21 -24.27
CA CYS A 82 0.61 -1.62 -24.46
C CYS A 82 0.36 -1.38 -25.95
N VAL A 83 -0.91 -1.41 -26.38
CA VAL A 83 -1.31 -1.01 -27.76
C VAL A 83 -0.87 0.41 -28.12
N ARG A 84 -0.67 1.27 -27.11
CA ARG A 84 -0.14 2.64 -27.28
C ARG A 84 1.32 2.65 -27.75
N ASP A 85 2.10 1.67 -27.30
CA ASP A 85 3.53 1.56 -27.59
C ASP A 85 3.75 0.67 -28.83
N ASP A 86 2.93 -0.37 -28.97
CA ASP A 86 2.94 -1.32 -30.09
C ASP A 86 1.51 -1.69 -30.51
N PRO A 87 1.00 -1.17 -31.65
CA PRO A 87 -0.34 -1.48 -32.15
C PRO A 87 -0.59 -2.97 -32.43
N ASP A 88 0.47 -3.75 -32.71
CA ASP A 88 0.38 -5.19 -32.98
C ASP A 88 0.60 -6.04 -31.72
N SER A 89 0.60 -5.40 -30.54
CA SER A 89 0.79 -6.06 -29.25
C SER A 89 -0.17 -7.24 -29.05
N PRO A 90 0.28 -8.35 -28.43
CA PRO A 90 -0.60 -9.42 -27.96
C PRO A 90 -1.68 -8.97 -26.97
N SER A 91 -1.52 -7.80 -26.34
CA SER A 91 -2.50 -7.19 -25.44
C SER A 91 -3.56 -6.33 -26.15
N ALA A 92 -3.44 -6.14 -27.47
CA ALA A 92 -4.41 -5.39 -28.25
C ALA A 92 -5.76 -6.12 -28.32
N VAL A 93 -6.84 -5.36 -28.20
CA VAL A 93 -8.21 -5.84 -28.30
C VAL A 93 -8.90 -5.09 -29.43
N SER A 94 -9.10 -5.78 -30.55
CA SER A 94 -9.91 -5.32 -31.70
C SER A 94 -9.62 -3.88 -32.14
N GLY A 95 -8.37 -3.58 -32.51
CA GLY A 95 -7.95 -2.25 -32.95
C GLY A 95 -7.16 -1.52 -31.87
N ASP A 96 -7.71 -0.42 -31.35
CA ASP A 96 -7.04 0.47 -30.38
C ASP A 96 -7.40 0.20 -28.90
N GLY A 97 -8.19 -0.84 -28.63
CA GLY A 97 -8.46 -1.30 -27.28
C GLY A 97 -7.29 -2.13 -26.73
N CYS A 98 -7.20 -2.28 -25.40
CA CYS A 98 -6.21 -3.17 -24.80
C CYS A 98 -6.57 -3.65 -23.39
N ALA A 99 -6.03 -4.81 -23.03
CA ALA A 99 -5.86 -5.25 -21.65
C ALA A 99 -4.38 -5.60 -21.47
N CYS A 100 -3.61 -4.65 -20.93
CA CYS A 100 -2.16 -4.74 -20.84
C CYS A 100 -1.67 -4.45 -19.43
N TRP A 101 -0.39 -4.72 -19.21
CA TRP A 101 0.28 -4.46 -17.96
C TRP A 101 1.47 -3.55 -18.17
N GLN A 102 1.74 -2.70 -17.19
CA GLN A 102 2.97 -1.93 -17.10
C GLN A 102 3.63 -2.18 -15.76
N THR A 103 4.96 -2.21 -15.75
CA THR A 103 5.76 -2.52 -14.58
C THR A 103 6.63 -1.35 -14.18
N TYR A 104 6.67 -1.10 -12.87
CA TYR A 104 7.41 0.00 -12.28
C TYR A 104 8.05 -0.43 -10.97
N ARG A 105 8.99 0.38 -10.51
CA ARG A 105 9.58 0.26 -9.19
C ARG A 105 9.47 1.58 -8.44
N ASP A 106 9.13 1.49 -7.15
CA ASP A 106 9.26 2.63 -6.25
C ASP A 106 10.74 2.80 -5.87
N PRO A 107 11.43 3.90 -6.26
CA PRO A 107 12.85 4.07 -6.00
C PRO A 107 13.18 4.25 -4.51
N LEU A 108 12.20 4.60 -3.67
CA LEU A 108 12.43 4.75 -2.23
C LEU A 108 12.36 3.42 -1.50
N THR A 109 11.39 2.58 -1.85
CA THR A 109 11.13 1.31 -1.15
C THR A 109 11.71 0.09 -1.88
N TRP A 110 12.00 0.23 -3.17
CA TRP A 110 12.36 -0.84 -4.12
C TRP A 110 11.26 -1.87 -4.40
N LEU A 111 10.04 -1.60 -3.91
CA LEU A 111 8.89 -2.49 -4.10
C LEU A 111 8.43 -2.51 -5.57
N PRO A 112 8.02 -3.69 -6.07
CA PRO A 112 7.45 -3.83 -7.41
C PRO A 112 6.08 -3.15 -7.48
N VAL A 113 5.74 -2.62 -8.64
CA VAL A 113 4.41 -2.11 -8.95
C VAL A 113 3.99 -2.65 -10.31
N ALA A 114 2.84 -3.31 -10.36
CA ALA A 114 2.22 -3.75 -11.60
C ALA A 114 0.94 -2.94 -11.81
N ALA A 115 0.82 -2.28 -12.95
CA ALA A 115 -0.34 -1.50 -13.34
C ALA A 115 -1.11 -2.22 -14.44
N HIS A 116 -2.36 -2.62 -14.16
CA HIS A 116 -3.26 -3.15 -15.15
C HIS A 116 -4.00 -2.01 -15.84
N HIS A 117 -3.88 -1.95 -17.16
CA HIS A 117 -4.52 -0.95 -17.99
C HIS A 117 -5.55 -1.62 -18.89
N HIS A 118 -6.79 -1.15 -18.77
CA HIS A 118 -7.89 -1.56 -19.61
C HIS A 118 -8.42 -0.37 -20.40
N ARG A 119 -8.55 -0.55 -21.71
CA ARG A 119 -9.08 0.44 -22.64
C ARG A 119 -10.03 -0.23 -23.63
N THR A 120 -11.23 0.32 -23.79
CA THR A 120 -12.17 -0.15 -24.82
C THR A 120 -11.79 0.33 -26.21
N VAL A 121 -12.23 -0.38 -27.24
CA VAL A 121 -12.14 0.08 -28.63
C VAL A 121 -12.76 1.47 -28.77
N GLY A 122 -12.08 2.38 -29.46
CA GLY A 122 -12.45 3.80 -29.60
C GLY A 122 -12.07 4.68 -28.39
N GLY A 123 -11.65 4.09 -27.27
CA GLY A 123 -11.13 4.80 -26.10
C GLY A 123 -12.17 5.44 -25.18
N ASP A 124 -13.47 5.14 -25.35
CA ASP A 124 -14.54 5.74 -24.54
C ASP A 124 -14.45 5.39 -23.04
N HIS A 125 -13.85 4.25 -22.71
CA HIS A 125 -13.58 3.84 -21.34
C HIS A 125 -12.13 3.42 -21.19
N GLU A 126 -11.43 4.09 -20.29
CA GLU A 126 -10.06 3.77 -19.91
C GLU A 126 -9.96 3.73 -18.39
N SER A 127 -9.33 2.69 -17.85
CA SER A 127 -9.12 2.53 -16.42
C SER A 127 -7.76 1.93 -16.11
N TRP A 128 -7.25 2.29 -14.94
CA TRP A 128 -5.96 1.88 -14.43
C TRP A 128 -6.14 1.30 -13.03
N GLN A 129 -5.41 0.23 -12.77
CA GLN A 129 -5.40 -0.37 -11.44
C GLN A 129 -3.98 -0.77 -11.06
N HIS A 130 -3.55 -0.35 -9.89
CA HIS A 130 -2.19 -0.55 -9.43
C HIS A 130 -2.16 -1.62 -8.36
N LEU A 131 -1.18 -2.51 -8.49
CA LEU A 131 -0.88 -3.57 -7.55
C LEU A 131 0.53 -3.37 -7.03
N THR A 132 0.69 -3.44 -5.72
CA THR A 132 2.00 -3.38 -5.06
C THR A 132 1.91 -4.04 -3.68
N TYR A 133 2.96 -3.91 -2.87
CA TYR A 133 2.97 -4.33 -1.48
C TYR A 133 3.03 -3.10 -0.56
N ALA A 134 2.41 -3.20 0.62
CA ALA A 134 2.72 -2.27 1.70
C ALA A 134 4.16 -2.52 2.19
N PRO A 135 4.96 -1.48 2.53
CA PRO A 135 6.25 -1.67 3.18
C PRO A 135 6.08 -2.29 4.58
N LEU A 136 7.17 -2.72 5.23
CA LEU A 136 7.12 -3.25 6.61
C LEU A 136 7.48 -2.21 7.68
N ALA A 137 8.11 -1.11 7.28
CA ALA A 137 8.52 -0.03 8.16
C ALA A 137 8.84 1.21 7.32
N LEU A 138 9.07 2.35 7.99
CA LEU A 138 9.79 3.46 7.39
C LEU A 138 11.29 3.14 7.25
N ALA A 139 11.99 3.96 6.46
CA ALA A 139 13.43 3.91 6.39
C ALA A 139 14.06 4.17 7.78
N ALA A 140 15.24 3.59 8.01
CA ALA A 140 15.91 3.69 9.31
C ALA A 140 16.12 5.16 9.73
N GLY A 141 15.65 5.48 10.94
CA GLY A 141 15.77 6.82 11.54
C GLY A 141 14.75 7.83 11.06
N GLU A 142 13.83 7.48 10.15
CA GLU A 142 12.67 8.32 9.83
C GLU A 142 11.55 8.13 10.86
N ARG A 143 10.69 9.15 10.96
CA ARG A 143 9.50 9.14 11.79
C ARG A 143 8.28 9.54 10.99
N LEU A 144 7.10 9.13 11.45
CA LEU A 144 5.84 9.65 10.94
C LEU A 144 5.69 11.13 11.30
N ASP A 145 5.46 11.95 10.27
CA ASP A 145 5.02 13.34 10.41
C ASP A 145 3.49 13.41 10.33
N ALA A 146 2.90 12.71 9.35
CA ALA A 146 1.46 12.62 9.20
C ALA A 146 0.97 11.22 8.79
N LEU A 147 -0.22 10.86 9.31
CA LEU A 147 -1.01 9.73 8.88
C LEU A 147 -2.14 10.23 7.98
N ILE A 148 -2.26 9.65 6.80
CA ILE A 148 -3.24 10.08 5.80
C ILE A 148 -4.27 8.98 5.62
N ILE A 149 -5.53 9.31 5.91
CA ILE A 149 -6.67 8.46 5.56
C ILE A 149 -7.14 8.93 4.19
N ASP A 150 -6.97 8.10 3.18
CA ASP A 150 -7.31 8.40 1.78
C ASP A 150 -8.54 7.59 1.39
N ARG A 151 -9.69 8.26 1.37
CA ARG A 151 -10.99 7.67 1.03
C ARG A 151 -11.22 7.62 -0.47
N GLU A 152 -10.49 8.39 -1.27
CA GLU A 152 -10.61 8.31 -2.73
C GLU A 152 -9.97 7.03 -3.27
N ALA A 153 -8.82 6.61 -2.72
CA ALA A 153 -8.18 5.33 -3.07
C ALA A 153 -8.50 4.16 -2.12
N ASP A 154 -9.25 4.41 -1.03
CA ASP A 154 -9.48 3.48 0.10
C ASP A 154 -8.17 2.92 0.71
N LEU A 155 -7.19 3.81 0.88
CA LEU A 155 -5.86 3.50 1.40
C LEU A 155 -5.54 4.32 2.65
N VAL A 156 -4.52 3.88 3.39
CA VAL A 156 -3.91 4.67 4.45
C VAL A 156 -2.44 4.85 4.10
N TRP A 157 -1.99 6.10 4.11
CA TRP A 157 -0.61 6.48 3.82
C TRP A 157 0.09 7.04 5.05
N VAL A 158 1.41 7.01 5.01
CA VAL A 158 2.28 7.70 5.96
C VAL A 158 3.14 8.69 5.20
N ARG A 159 3.18 9.92 5.70
CA ARG A 159 4.19 10.89 5.33
C ARG A 159 5.26 10.91 6.41
N SER A 160 6.52 10.69 6.02
CA SER A 160 7.64 10.76 6.96
C SER A 160 8.09 12.20 7.22
N ASP A 161 8.88 12.40 8.26
CA ASP A 161 9.55 13.67 8.60
C ASP A 161 10.56 14.15 7.54
N ARG A 162 10.85 13.32 6.53
CA ARG A 162 11.59 13.69 5.32
C ARG A 162 10.69 14.08 4.15
N GLY A 163 9.37 14.08 4.35
CA GLY A 163 8.37 14.40 3.33
C GLY A 163 8.00 13.22 2.42
N ASN A 164 8.59 12.04 2.61
CA ASN A 164 8.34 10.89 1.75
C ASN A 164 6.96 10.27 2.05
N LEU A 165 6.18 10.01 1.00
CA LEU A 165 4.87 9.36 1.09
C LEU A 165 5.00 7.85 0.87
N HIS A 166 4.45 7.03 1.76
CA HIS A 166 4.44 5.57 1.63
C HIS A 166 3.08 5.01 1.99
N LEU A 167 2.72 3.84 1.46
CA LEU A 167 1.63 3.06 2.02
C LEU A 167 1.93 2.78 3.49
N LEU A 168 0.92 2.90 4.36
CA LEU A 168 1.06 2.51 5.76
C LEU A 168 1.46 1.03 5.83
N PRO A 169 2.51 0.65 6.59
CA PRO A 169 2.91 -0.74 6.68
C PRO A 169 1.78 -1.65 7.17
N GLU A 170 1.54 -2.74 6.44
CA GLU A 170 0.41 -3.63 6.65
C GLU A 170 0.81 -5.10 6.44
N THR A 171 0.31 -5.99 7.29
CA THR A 171 0.41 -7.45 7.10
C THR A 171 -0.82 -8.01 6.39
N GLN A 172 -0.63 -9.02 5.54
CA GLN A 172 -1.72 -9.65 4.81
C GLN A 172 -2.85 -10.12 5.75
N GLY A 173 -4.08 -9.71 5.45
CA GLY A 173 -5.27 -10.07 6.24
C GLY A 173 -5.55 -9.19 7.46
N ALA A 174 -4.72 -8.17 7.73
CA ALA A 174 -4.91 -7.21 8.82
C ALA A 174 -5.00 -5.77 8.28
N GLY A 175 -5.90 -5.55 7.32
CA GLY A 175 -6.06 -4.27 6.63
C GLY A 175 -6.65 -3.16 7.49
N TYR A 176 -6.40 -1.92 7.08
CA TYR A 176 -6.81 -0.71 7.80
C TYR A 176 -8.09 -0.05 7.27
N SER A 177 -8.76 -0.68 6.29
CA SER A 177 -9.90 -0.13 5.58
C SER A 177 -10.99 0.34 6.55
N VAL A 178 -11.43 1.59 6.39
CA VAL A 178 -12.44 2.22 7.25
C VAL A 178 -13.82 1.93 6.66
N GLY A 179 -14.55 0.92 7.18
CA GLY A 179 -15.88 0.54 6.67
C GLY A 179 -16.46 -0.78 7.21
N TYR A 180 -17.72 -1.08 6.86
CA TYR A 180 -18.45 -2.29 7.27
C TYR A 180 -17.95 -3.51 6.48
N GLY A 181 -17.22 -4.42 7.13
CA GLY A 181 -16.82 -5.69 6.50
C GLY A 181 -15.56 -6.37 7.05
N GLY A 182 -14.83 -5.77 8.00
CA GLY A 182 -13.63 -6.37 8.59
C GLY A 182 -13.14 -5.62 9.82
N GLY A 183 -12.06 -6.11 10.43
CA GLY A 183 -11.42 -5.52 11.62
C GLY A 183 -10.73 -4.16 11.41
N GLY A 184 -10.87 -3.54 10.24
CA GLY A 184 -10.10 -2.36 9.83
C GLY A 184 -10.14 -1.17 10.78
N PRO A 185 -11.31 -0.74 11.30
CA PRO A 185 -11.36 0.32 12.31
C PRO A 185 -10.62 -0.04 13.61
N THR A 186 -10.62 -1.31 14.00
CA THR A 186 -9.89 -1.81 15.18
C THR A 186 -8.39 -1.78 14.93
N GLU A 187 -7.93 -2.30 13.79
CA GLU A 187 -6.51 -2.33 13.45
C GLU A 187 -5.93 -0.93 13.25
N LEU A 188 -6.67 -0.02 12.59
CA LEU A 188 -6.25 1.36 12.43
C LEU A 188 -6.18 2.09 13.79
N ALA A 189 -7.13 1.85 14.69
CA ALA A 189 -7.09 2.43 16.04
C ALA A 189 -5.84 1.99 16.81
N ARG A 190 -5.55 0.69 16.78
CA ARG A 190 -4.36 0.14 17.42
C ARG A 190 -3.06 0.66 16.80
N MET A 191 -3.04 0.85 15.48
CA MET A 191 -1.90 1.45 14.79
C MET A 191 -1.68 2.90 15.22
N ILE A 192 -2.74 3.73 15.30
CA ILE A 192 -2.64 5.11 15.79
C ILE A 192 -2.06 5.15 17.20
N GLU A 193 -2.53 4.30 18.12
CA GLU A 193 -2.00 4.24 19.48
C GLU A 193 -0.53 3.82 19.54
N LYS A 194 -0.13 2.89 18.68
CA LYS A 194 1.26 2.44 18.54
C LYS A 194 2.16 3.57 18.03
N ILE A 195 1.72 4.30 17.02
CA ILE A 195 2.41 5.48 16.46
C ILE A 195 2.57 6.55 17.54
N VAL A 196 1.49 6.87 18.26
CA VAL A 196 1.53 7.89 19.32
C VAL A 196 2.46 7.49 20.45
N ARG A 197 2.38 6.25 20.94
CA ARG A 197 3.24 5.75 22.03
C ARG A 197 4.73 5.75 21.67
N SER A 198 5.06 5.58 20.38
CA SER A 198 6.42 5.58 19.88
C SER A 198 6.90 6.94 19.37
N GLU A 199 6.11 8.01 19.54
CA GLU A 199 6.42 9.35 19.02
C GLU A 199 6.71 9.33 17.50
N GLY A 200 5.92 8.54 16.75
CA GLY A 200 6.02 8.40 15.30
C GLY A 200 7.12 7.44 14.82
N ALA A 201 7.91 6.85 15.70
CA ALA A 201 9.03 5.98 15.31
C ALA A 201 8.62 4.57 14.90
N ASP A 202 7.52 4.04 15.43
CA ASP A 202 7.08 2.67 15.17
C ASP A 202 5.73 2.64 14.43
N VAL A 203 5.83 2.46 13.11
CA VAL A 203 4.70 2.22 12.19
C VAL A 203 4.68 0.79 11.66
N THR A 204 5.48 -0.12 12.23
CA THR A 204 5.60 -1.50 11.72
C THR A 204 4.28 -2.26 11.81
N PRO A 205 4.00 -3.26 10.95
CA PRO A 205 2.74 -3.97 11.03
C PRO A 205 2.69 -4.87 12.28
N GLY A 206 1.47 -5.23 12.67
CA GLY A 206 1.23 -5.96 13.90
C GLY A 206 1.03 -5.02 15.09
N THR A 207 -0.13 -5.18 15.71
CA THR A 207 -0.53 -4.45 16.90
C THR A 207 -0.82 -5.43 18.04
N PRO A 208 -0.71 -5.03 19.32
CA PRO A 208 -1.09 -5.89 20.43
C PRO A 208 -2.54 -6.37 20.27
N ALA A 209 -2.83 -7.61 20.68
CA ALA A 209 -4.18 -8.18 20.63
C ALA A 209 -5.18 -7.51 21.61
N GLU A 210 -4.73 -6.50 22.36
CA GLU A 210 -5.53 -5.69 23.27
C GLU A 210 -6.57 -4.86 22.50
N LEU A 211 -7.72 -4.59 23.12
CA LEU A 211 -8.70 -3.70 22.51
C LEU A 211 -8.14 -2.28 22.44
N PRO A 212 -8.31 -1.56 21.31
CA PRO A 212 -7.90 -0.16 21.23
C PRO A 212 -8.70 0.71 22.18
N ASN A 213 -8.14 1.86 22.52
CA ASN A 213 -8.80 2.95 23.19
C ASN A 213 -10.12 3.29 22.49
N ARG A 214 -11.21 3.22 23.26
CA ARG A 214 -12.59 3.45 22.77
C ARG A 214 -12.77 4.82 22.12
N ARG A 215 -12.01 5.83 22.53
CA ARG A 215 -12.07 7.17 21.94
C ARG A 215 -11.53 7.18 20.51
N VAL A 216 -10.38 6.56 20.30
CA VAL A 216 -9.74 6.44 18.99
C VAL A 216 -10.62 5.60 18.06
N TYR A 217 -11.03 4.42 18.53
CA TYR A 217 -11.94 3.55 17.78
C TYR A 217 -13.26 4.25 17.42
N GLY A 218 -13.86 4.97 18.38
CA GLY A 218 -15.10 5.70 18.19
C GLY A 218 -14.98 6.80 17.14
N TRP A 219 -13.85 7.50 17.09
CA TRP A 219 -13.59 8.50 16.07
C TRP A 219 -13.38 7.89 14.68
N ILE A 220 -12.57 6.83 14.56
CA ILE A 220 -12.34 6.12 13.28
C ILE A 220 -13.64 5.55 12.72
N SER A 221 -14.52 5.07 13.60
CA SER A 221 -15.83 4.52 13.21
C SER A 221 -16.89 5.59 12.95
N SER A 222 -16.54 6.88 13.03
CA SER A 222 -17.48 7.99 12.89
C SER A 222 -17.38 8.65 11.51
N LYS A 223 -18.42 9.43 11.17
CA LYS A 223 -18.42 10.27 9.96
C LYS A 223 -17.26 11.25 9.85
N ALA A 224 -16.59 11.57 10.96
CA ALA A 224 -15.41 12.44 10.91
C ALA A 224 -14.24 11.79 10.16
N ALA A 225 -14.14 10.45 10.19
CA ALA A 225 -13.12 9.68 9.49
C ALA A 225 -13.50 9.34 8.03
N ASP A 226 -14.76 9.59 7.62
CA ASP A 226 -15.28 9.24 6.28
C ASP A 226 -14.75 10.13 5.15
N ARG A 227 -13.95 11.15 5.45
CA ARG A 227 -13.33 12.04 4.46
C ARG A 227 -11.84 11.77 4.35
N THR A 228 -11.29 12.05 3.18
CA THR A 228 -9.85 12.12 3.01
C THR A 228 -9.26 13.23 3.87
N GLN A 229 -8.25 12.87 4.66
CA GLN A 229 -7.61 13.80 5.58
C GLN A 229 -6.20 13.36 5.95
N GLU A 230 -5.39 14.35 6.31
CA GLU A 230 -4.03 14.20 6.80
C GLU A 230 -4.01 14.62 8.26
N LEU A 231 -3.52 13.74 9.13
CA LEU A 231 -3.47 13.93 10.59
C LEU A 231 -2.01 13.95 11.02
N THR A 232 -1.55 15.09 11.54
CA THR A 232 -0.19 15.20 12.08
C THR A 232 -0.04 14.36 13.35
N LEU A 233 1.20 14.05 13.73
CA LEU A 233 1.47 13.35 14.99
C LEU A 233 0.84 14.04 16.22
N ASP A 234 0.81 15.37 16.25
CA ASP A 234 0.16 16.12 17.34
C ASP A 234 -1.37 15.98 17.32
N GLN A 235 -1.99 15.93 16.13
CA GLN A 235 -3.42 15.64 16.01
C GLN A 235 -3.74 14.19 16.41
N LEU A 236 -2.86 13.23 16.11
CA LEU A 236 -3.01 11.84 16.58
C LEU A 236 -2.88 11.75 18.10
N LYS A 237 -1.93 12.46 18.71
CA LYS A 237 -1.80 12.57 20.18
C LYS A 237 -3.06 13.17 20.80
N LEU A 238 -3.57 14.25 20.20
CA LEU A 238 -4.81 14.88 20.65
C LEU A 238 -5.98 13.90 20.55
N LEU A 239 -6.11 13.17 19.44
CA LEU A 239 -7.12 12.14 19.25
C LEU A 239 -7.04 11.06 20.33
N CYS A 240 -5.85 10.55 20.66
CA CYS A 240 -5.66 9.60 21.75
C CYS A 240 -6.05 10.17 23.12
N HIS A 241 -5.84 11.48 23.34
CA HIS A 241 -6.16 12.15 24.59
C HIS A 241 -7.66 12.48 24.72
N THR A 242 -8.29 13.05 23.69
CA THR A 242 -9.63 13.65 23.75
C THR A 242 -10.70 12.88 22.97
N GLY A 243 -10.32 12.06 21.99
CA GLY A 243 -11.25 11.45 21.04
C GLY A 243 -11.62 12.35 19.86
N SER A 244 -10.85 13.42 19.62
CA SER A 244 -11.07 14.36 18.51
C SER A 244 -9.76 14.80 17.88
N VAL A 245 -9.76 15.00 16.57
CA VAL A 245 -8.73 15.74 15.85
C VAL A 245 -9.21 17.19 15.72
N ALA A 246 -8.48 18.16 16.26
CA ALA A 246 -8.81 19.59 16.13
C ALA A 246 -8.35 20.13 14.77
#